data_AF-A0A371H968-F1
#
_entry.id   AF-A0A371H968-F1
#
_cell.length_a   1.000
_cell.length_b   1.000
_cell.length_c   1.000
_cell.angle_alpha   90.00
_cell.angle_beta   90.00
_cell.angle_gamma   90.00
#
_symmetry.space_group_name_H-M   'P 1'
#
loop_
_entity.id
_entity.type
_entity.pdbx_description
1 polymer ?
#
loop_
_entity_poly.entity_id
_entity_poly.type
_entity_poly.pdbx_seq_one_letter_code
_entity_poly.pdbx_strand_id
1 'polypeptide(L)'
;MSHLIPLAFEFNFRCNKQLVSLAQAGHELDSDILKTQIDKENIKPPVLEGLDALVAQKSLKISAPPEVNGSAHQPQVFPTNRWFASKSSKKLPINSVTSIIDGLKKLYIERLKPLEVTYRYNDFVSPLLTNTDFDAKPMVMLLGQYSTGKTTFIKHLLRCDYPGAHVGPEPTTDRFVVVMSGPDERSIPGNTIAVDADMPFGGLTTFGGSFLSKFQCSQMPHPLLDEVTFVDTPGVLSGEKQRTQRSYDFTGVVSWFAAKCDLILLLFDPHKLDISDEFKRVITSLRGNDDKIRVVLNKADQVDTQQLMRVYGALMWSLGKVLNTPEVSRVYIGSFNDKPIDEGSVSPLGQDLFEKEQNNLLADLVDIPKKACDRRINEFVKRARSAKIHAYIISHLKKEMPAIMGKAKAQQRLLDNLEEEFAKVQREFHLPAGDFPNVEHFREVLSGYSIDKFEKLKPKMIQAVDDMLGYEIPELLKRFRNPYD
;
A
#
# COMPACT_ATOMS: atom_id res chain seq x y z
N MET A 1 2.24 -25.03 1.20
CA MET A 1 1.25 -24.76 0.12
C MET A 1 1.71 -25.17 -1.29
N SER A 2 2.89 -25.76 -1.47
CA SER A 2 3.44 -26.17 -2.79
C SER A 2 2.60 -27.18 -3.60
N HIS A 3 1.60 -27.84 -3.00
CA HIS A 3 0.75 -28.83 -3.67
C HIS A 3 -0.60 -28.30 -4.18
N LEU A 4 -1.05 -27.11 -3.77
CA LEU A 4 -2.36 -26.59 -4.21
C LEU A 4 -2.34 -25.97 -5.61
N ILE A 5 -1.25 -25.32 -6.00
CA ILE A 5 -1.09 -24.75 -7.35
C ILE A 5 -1.08 -25.86 -8.44
N PRO A 6 -0.31 -26.97 -8.29
CA PRO A 6 -0.42 -28.10 -9.20
C PRO A 6 -1.83 -28.68 -9.28
N LEU A 7 -2.51 -28.88 -8.14
CA LEU A 7 -3.87 -29.43 -8.11
C LEU A 7 -4.89 -28.52 -8.82
N ALA A 8 -4.84 -27.20 -8.61
CA ALA A 8 -5.74 -26.26 -9.28
C ALA A 8 -5.51 -26.22 -10.80
N PHE A 9 -4.26 -26.32 -11.25
CA PHE A 9 -3.91 -26.34 -12.67
C PHE A 9 -4.27 -27.68 -13.33
N GLU A 10 -3.99 -28.80 -12.66
CA GLU A 10 -4.34 -30.15 -13.14
C GLU A 10 -5.85 -30.37 -13.16
N PHE A 11 -6.59 -29.87 -12.16
CA PHE A 11 -8.06 -29.92 -12.13
C PHE A 11 -8.66 -29.18 -13.34
N ASN A 12 -8.25 -27.94 -13.58
CA ASN A 12 -8.67 -27.17 -14.77
C ASN A 12 -8.29 -27.88 -16.07
N PHE A 13 -7.10 -28.48 -16.17
CA PHE A 13 -6.66 -29.20 -17.37
C PHE A 13 -7.45 -30.50 -17.59
N ARG A 14 -7.76 -31.25 -16.53
CA ARG A 14 -8.63 -32.45 -16.58
C ARG A 14 -10.06 -32.08 -16.99
N CYS A 15 -10.67 -31.06 -16.36
CA CYS A 15 -12.02 -30.60 -16.71
C CYS A 15 -12.11 -30.14 -18.17
N ASN A 16 -11.15 -29.33 -18.65
CA ASN A 16 -11.12 -28.90 -20.04
C ASN A 16 -10.94 -30.07 -21.01
N LYS A 17 -10.03 -31.03 -20.74
CA LYS A 17 -9.92 -32.25 -21.54
C LYS A 17 -11.20 -33.08 -21.55
N GLN A 18 -11.89 -33.18 -20.41
CA GLN A 18 -13.12 -33.96 -20.29
C GLN A 18 -14.28 -33.30 -21.07
N LEU A 19 -14.42 -31.97 -21.02
CA LEU A 19 -15.37 -31.22 -21.85
C LEU A 19 -15.11 -31.40 -23.35
N VAL A 20 -13.85 -31.28 -23.80
CA VAL A 20 -13.51 -31.49 -25.22
C VAL A 20 -13.79 -32.94 -25.64
N SER A 21 -13.52 -33.92 -24.78
CA SER A 21 -13.79 -35.34 -25.08
C SER A 21 -15.30 -35.63 -25.18
N LEU A 22 -16.12 -35.02 -24.31
CA LEU A 22 -17.59 -35.11 -24.35
C LEU A 22 -18.15 -34.48 -25.64
N ALA A 23 -17.67 -33.29 -26.01
CA ALA A 23 -18.07 -32.64 -27.25
C ALA A 23 -17.66 -33.45 -28.50
N GLN A 24 -16.46 -34.03 -28.51
CA GLN A 24 -15.99 -34.89 -29.62
C GLN A 24 -16.71 -36.26 -29.67
N ALA A 25 -17.27 -36.73 -28.55
CA ALA A 25 -18.19 -37.86 -28.51
C ALA A 25 -19.63 -37.51 -28.92
N GLY A 26 -19.93 -36.23 -29.22
CA GLY A 26 -21.23 -35.77 -29.69
C GLY A 26 -22.23 -35.36 -28.58
N HIS A 27 -21.77 -35.16 -27.35
CA HIS A 27 -22.62 -34.64 -26.28
C HIS A 27 -22.78 -33.11 -26.35
N GLU A 28 -24.00 -32.63 -26.14
CA GLU A 28 -24.33 -31.20 -26.10
C GLU A 28 -23.85 -30.59 -24.77
N LEU A 29 -23.16 -29.44 -24.81
CA LEU A 29 -22.51 -28.86 -23.63
C LEU A 29 -23.42 -27.85 -22.90
N ASP A 30 -23.83 -28.18 -21.67
CA ASP A 30 -24.58 -27.30 -20.77
C ASP A 30 -23.84 -27.03 -19.43
N SER A 31 -24.52 -26.37 -18.48
CA SER A 31 -24.00 -26.00 -17.16
C SER A 31 -23.93 -27.15 -16.14
N ASP A 32 -24.43 -28.33 -16.49
CA ASP A 32 -24.72 -29.43 -15.56
C ASP A 32 -24.12 -30.77 -16.02
N ILE A 33 -23.70 -30.90 -17.28
CA ILE A 33 -23.11 -32.12 -17.87
C ILE A 33 -21.90 -32.69 -17.11
N LEU A 34 -21.15 -31.87 -16.36
CA LEU A 34 -20.05 -32.34 -15.50
C LEU A 34 -20.51 -32.93 -14.15
N LYS A 35 -21.77 -32.68 -13.76
CA LYS A 35 -22.42 -33.18 -12.52
C LYS A 35 -23.15 -34.50 -12.79
N THR A 36 -23.62 -34.71 -14.02
CA THR A 36 -24.33 -35.93 -14.45
C THR A 36 -23.40 -37.16 -14.39
N GLN A 37 -23.92 -38.31 -13.95
CA GLN A 37 -23.20 -39.59 -14.00
C GLN A 37 -23.18 -40.17 -15.43
N ILE A 38 -22.35 -39.61 -16.28
CA ILE A 38 -21.95 -40.21 -17.56
C ILE A 38 -20.87 -41.27 -17.27
N ASP A 39 -20.91 -42.43 -17.93
CA ASP A 39 -19.91 -43.49 -17.77
C ASP A 39 -18.51 -43.06 -18.26
N LYS A 40 -17.67 -42.61 -17.33
CA LYS A 40 -16.37 -41.99 -17.61
C LYS A 40 -15.33 -42.96 -18.18
N GLU A 41 -15.57 -44.27 -18.13
CA GLU A 41 -14.62 -45.30 -18.59
C GLU A 41 -14.64 -45.54 -20.11
N ASN A 42 -15.72 -45.18 -20.81
CA ASN A 42 -15.86 -45.40 -22.26
C ASN A 42 -15.52 -44.18 -23.13
N ILE A 43 -15.20 -43.03 -22.53
CA ILE A 43 -14.89 -41.79 -23.25
C ILE A 43 -13.41 -41.79 -23.68
N LYS A 44 -13.15 -41.74 -24.99
CA LYS A 44 -11.79 -41.65 -25.54
C LYS A 44 -11.17 -40.28 -25.23
N PRO A 45 -9.84 -40.20 -25.01
CA PRO A 45 -9.14 -38.92 -24.80
C PRO A 45 -9.25 -38.01 -26.05
N PRO A 46 -9.14 -36.68 -25.87
CA PRO A 46 -9.50 -35.73 -26.91
C PRO A 46 -8.42 -35.63 -28.00
N VAL A 47 -8.85 -35.58 -29.25
CA VAL A 47 -7.99 -35.49 -30.43
C VAL A 47 -7.81 -34.02 -30.82
N LEU A 48 -6.57 -33.56 -30.99
CA LEU A 48 -6.22 -32.15 -31.22
C LEU A 48 -5.78 -31.89 -32.67
N GLU A 49 -6.67 -32.14 -33.63
CA GLU A 49 -6.41 -31.80 -35.04
C GLU A 49 -6.46 -30.27 -35.28
N GLY A 50 -5.64 -29.80 -36.22
CA GLY A 50 -5.64 -28.40 -36.69
C GLY A 50 -4.82 -27.40 -35.85
N LEU A 51 -4.25 -27.80 -34.70
CA LEU A 51 -3.50 -26.88 -33.83
C LEU A 51 -2.27 -26.27 -34.52
N ASP A 52 -1.55 -27.06 -35.34
CA ASP A 52 -0.36 -26.62 -36.07
C ASP A 52 -0.65 -25.51 -37.09
N ALA A 53 -1.85 -25.51 -37.69
CA ALA A 53 -2.27 -24.48 -38.64
C ALA A 53 -2.48 -23.12 -37.94
N LEU A 54 -2.97 -23.11 -36.70
CA LEU A 54 -3.12 -21.90 -35.88
C LEU A 54 -1.77 -21.33 -35.42
N VAL A 55 -0.77 -22.18 -35.21
CA VAL A 55 0.61 -21.74 -34.93
C VAL A 55 1.24 -21.10 -36.16
N ALA A 56 1.08 -21.71 -37.34
CA ALA A 56 1.64 -21.22 -38.60
C ALA A 56 1.06 -19.85 -39.05
N GLN A 57 -0.19 -19.52 -38.71
CA GLN A 57 -0.83 -18.28 -39.17
C GLN A 57 -0.36 -16.99 -38.47
N LYS A 58 0.29 -17.06 -37.29
CA LYS A 58 0.61 -15.85 -36.49
C LYS A 58 1.92 -15.14 -36.86
N SER A 59 2.63 -15.56 -37.90
CA SER A 59 3.98 -15.06 -38.23
C SER A 59 4.11 -14.35 -39.58
N LEU A 60 3.30 -13.30 -39.85
CA LEU A 60 3.50 -12.41 -41.02
C LEU A 60 3.34 -10.91 -40.74
N LYS A 61 4.49 -10.22 -40.83
CA LYS A 61 4.78 -8.95 -41.54
C LYS A 61 3.63 -7.96 -41.83
N ILE A 62 3.85 -6.69 -41.46
CA ILE A 62 3.12 -5.51 -41.96
C ILE A 62 3.93 -4.84 -43.08
N SER A 63 3.27 -4.45 -44.18
CA SER A 63 3.83 -3.64 -45.28
C SER A 63 2.81 -2.60 -45.76
N ALA A 64 3.29 -1.46 -46.27
CA ALA A 64 2.48 -0.27 -46.59
C ALA A 64 1.61 -0.43 -47.87
N PRO A 65 0.49 0.31 -47.98
CA PRO A 65 -0.35 0.35 -49.19
C PRO A 65 0.22 1.28 -50.29
N PRO A 66 -0.10 1.03 -51.59
CA PRO A 66 0.39 1.80 -52.73
C PRO A 66 -0.53 2.96 -53.17
N GLU A 67 -0.01 3.81 -54.07
CA GLU A 67 -0.67 5.00 -54.64
C GLU A 67 -1.51 4.69 -55.91
N VAL A 68 -2.54 5.51 -56.19
CA VAL A 68 -3.14 5.70 -57.52
C VAL A 68 -3.54 7.18 -57.71
N ASN A 69 -3.35 7.74 -58.91
CA ASN A 69 -3.54 9.16 -59.22
C ASN A 69 -4.99 9.55 -59.58
N GLY A 70 -5.35 10.81 -59.29
CA GLY A 70 -6.55 11.50 -59.80
C GLY A 70 -6.53 12.99 -59.42
N SER A 71 -6.82 13.91 -60.36
CA SER A 71 -6.49 15.34 -60.22
C SER A 71 -7.69 16.30 -60.39
N ALA A 72 -7.88 17.26 -59.47
CA ALA A 72 -8.41 18.62 -59.77
C ALA A 72 -8.36 19.60 -58.57
N HIS A 73 -7.75 20.78 -58.79
CA HIS A 73 -7.96 22.09 -58.13
C HIS A 73 -7.68 22.32 -56.61
N GLN A 74 -7.47 23.62 -56.29
CA GLN A 74 -6.98 24.22 -55.03
C GLN A 74 -7.81 25.49 -54.72
N PRO A 75 -7.94 25.97 -53.46
CA PRO A 75 -6.90 26.78 -52.76
C PRO A 75 -6.61 26.28 -51.30
N GLN A 76 -5.43 26.47 -50.68
CA GLN A 76 -4.78 27.70 -50.14
C GLN A 76 -5.64 28.48 -49.12
N VAL A 77 -5.18 28.92 -47.93
CA VAL A 77 -3.86 28.87 -47.19
C VAL A 77 -4.17 28.60 -45.67
N PHE A 78 -3.35 28.71 -44.60
CA PHE A 78 -2.05 29.35 -44.20
C PHE A 78 -1.31 28.47 -43.14
N PRO A 79 -0.02 28.75 -42.76
CA PRO A 79 0.79 27.87 -41.90
C PRO A 79 0.98 28.34 -40.43
N THR A 80 1.45 27.42 -39.57
CA THR A 80 2.21 27.73 -38.34
C THR A 80 3.49 26.87 -38.27
N ASN A 81 4.53 27.37 -37.58
CA ASN A 81 5.91 26.93 -37.84
C ASN A 81 6.37 25.69 -37.07
N ARG A 82 7.12 24.81 -37.77
CA ARG A 82 8.02 23.84 -37.13
C ARG A 82 9.25 24.55 -36.55
N TRP A 83 9.32 24.66 -35.23
CA TRP A 83 10.61 24.74 -34.53
C TRP A 83 10.53 24.14 -33.13
N PHE A 84 11.00 22.91 -32.98
CA PHE A 84 11.98 22.50 -31.98
C PHE A 84 12.51 21.11 -32.35
N ALA A 85 13.81 20.98 -32.58
CA ALA A 85 14.42 19.70 -32.87
C ALA A 85 14.57 18.91 -31.56
N SER A 86 13.88 17.77 -31.45
CA SER A 86 14.02 16.86 -30.30
C SER A 86 15.46 16.35 -30.22
N LYS A 87 16.23 16.84 -29.24
CA LYS A 87 17.48 16.20 -28.84
C LYS A 87 17.14 15.00 -27.97
N SER A 88 17.30 13.81 -28.54
CA SER A 88 17.18 12.54 -27.84
C SER A 88 17.84 12.61 -26.46
N SER A 89 17.02 12.52 -25.42
CA SER A 89 17.50 12.19 -24.07
C SER A 89 18.14 10.81 -24.13
N LYS A 90 19.34 10.68 -23.55
CA LYS A 90 20.05 9.39 -23.54
C LYS A 90 19.21 8.39 -22.73
N LYS A 91 18.65 7.38 -23.39
CA LYS A 91 18.00 6.26 -22.71
C LYS A 91 18.95 5.69 -21.65
N LEU A 92 18.44 5.52 -20.43
CA LEU A 92 19.24 5.02 -19.31
C LEU A 92 19.78 3.61 -19.61
N PRO A 93 20.97 3.24 -19.10
CA PRO A 93 21.50 1.88 -19.23
C PRO A 93 20.51 0.85 -18.67
N ILE A 94 20.06 -0.03 -19.57
CA ILE A 94 18.85 -0.86 -19.43
C ILE A 94 19.09 -2.19 -18.69
N ASN A 95 20.37 -2.51 -18.44
CA ASN A 95 20.85 -3.81 -17.95
C ASN A 95 20.97 -3.90 -16.42
N SER A 96 20.53 -2.89 -15.67
CA SER A 96 20.73 -2.78 -14.21
C SER A 96 19.42 -2.73 -13.39
N VAL A 97 18.29 -3.13 -13.98
CA VAL A 97 16.97 -3.06 -13.35
C VAL A 97 16.32 -4.43 -13.48
N THR A 98 15.96 -5.02 -12.35
CA THR A 98 15.42 -6.38 -12.22
C THR A 98 13.93 -6.42 -11.90
N SER A 99 13.39 -5.38 -11.26
CA SER A 99 11.98 -5.26 -10.87
C SER A 99 11.45 -3.82 -11.03
N ILE A 100 10.13 -3.64 -10.81
CA ILE A 100 9.53 -2.31 -10.63
C ILE A 100 10.21 -1.55 -9.49
N ILE A 101 10.44 -2.21 -8.35
CA ILE A 101 11.00 -1.59 -7.14
C ILE A 101 12.42 -1.06 -7.41
N ASP A 102 13.28 -1.86 -8.06
CA ASP A 102 14.61 -1.42 -8.49
C ASP A 102 14.55 -0.21 -9.44
N GLY A 103 13.55 -0.20 -10.33
CA GLY A 103 13.30 0.91 -11.25
C GLY A 103 12.91 2.20 -10.51
N LEU A 104 11.94 2.14 -9.60
CA LEU A 104 11.52 3.29 -8.79
C LEU A 104 12.66 3.80 -7.90
N LYS A 105 13.43 2.89 -7.30
CA LYS A 105 14.61 3.19 -6.47
C LYS A 105 15.72 3.90 -7.27
N LYS A 106 15.98 3.42 -8.50
CA LYS A 106 16.93 4.07 -9.43
C LYS A 106 16.44 5.45 -9.87
N LEU A 107 15.17 5.56 -10.30
CA LEU A 107 14.56 6.84 -10.69
C LEU A 107 14.54 7.83 -9.52
N TYR A 108 14.31 7.37 -8.28
CA TYR A 108 14.43 8.22 -7.10
C TYR A 108 15.83 8.84 -7.00
N ILE A 109 16.87 8.01 -7.02
CA ILE A 109 18.26 8.44 -6.84
C ILE A 109 18.73 9.34 -7.99
N GLU A 110 18.36 9.01 -9.24
CA GLU A 110 18.85 9.70 -10.45
C GLU A 110 18.03 10.94 -10.86
N ARG A 111 16.74 11.01 -10.49
CA ARG A 111 15.80 12.08 -10.92
C ARG A 111 15.26 12.92 -9.77
N LEU A 112 14.66 12.29 -8.77
CA LEU A 112 13.85 12.98 -7.76
C LEU A 112 14.66 13.48 -6.55
N LYS A 113 15.51 12.65 -5.97
CA LYS A 113 16.37 12.98 -4.82
C LYS A 113 17.25 14.24 -5.06
N PRO A 114 17.82 14.48 -6.25
CA PRO A 114 18.54 15.73 -6.52
C PRO A 114 17.65 16.98 -6.45
N LEU A 115 16.36 16.88 -6.82
CA LEU A 115 15.40 17.97 -6.68
C LEU A 115 15.05 18.19 -5.20
N GLU A 116 14.72 17.11 -4.48
CA GLU A 116 14.35 17.15 -3.06
C GLU A 116 15.45 17.80 -2.21
N VAL A 117 16.71 17.40 -2.39
CA VAL A 117 17.86 17.98 -1.67
C VAL A 117 18.09 19.44 -2.06
N THR A 118 17.97 19.79 -3.35
CA THR A 118 18.21 21.17 -3.83
C THR A 118 17.23 22.18 -3.23
N TYR A 119 15.96 21.79 -3.09
CA TYR A 119 14.90 22.65 -2.58
C TYR A 119 14.50 22.35 -1.12
N ARG A 120 15.25 21.47 -0.43
CA ARG A 120 15.05 21.09 0.98
C ARG A 120 13.66 20.51 1.28
N TYR A 121 13.13 19.69 0.38
CA TYR A 121 11.83 19.03 0.55
C TYR A 121 11.73 18.20 1.85
N ASN A 122 12.87 17.65 2.29
CA ASN A 122 12.99 16.90 3.54
C ASN A 122 12.84 17.75 4.82
N ASP A 123 13.02 19.07 4.73
CA ASP A 123 12.83 19.99 5.86
C ASP A 123 11.36 20.41 6.01
N PHE A 124 10.56 20.31 4.93
CA PHE A 124 9.20 20.89 4.83
C PHE A 124 8.06 19.87 4.72
N VAL A 125 8.31 18.67 4.17
CA VAL A 125 7.21 17.75 3.80
C VAL A 125 7.46 16.33 4.29
N SER A 126 8.58 15.69 3.92
CA SER A 126 8.89 14.33 4.37
C SER A 126 10.37 13.97 4.15
N PRO A 127 11.01 13.21 5.06
CA PRO A 127 12.41 12.78 4.93
C PRO A 127 12.74 12.16 3.57
N LEU A 128 14.01 12.24 3.17
CA LEU A 128 14.53 11.58 1.97
C LEU A 128 14.33 10.07 2.08
N LEU A 129 13.96 9.40 0.98
CA LEU A 129 13.79 7.96 0.97
C LEU A 129 15.16 7.25 1.08
N THR A 130 15.17 6.20 1.88
CA THR A 130 16.26 5.26 2.10
C THR A 130 16.11 4.04 1.16
N ASN A 131 17.08 3.13 1.14
CA ASN A 131 16.91 1.87 0.40
C ASN A 131 15.77 1.02 1.00
N THR A 132 15.69 0.95 2.32
CA THR A 132 14.69 0.16 3.05
C THR A 132 13.27 0.66 2.85
N ASP A 133 13.05 1.94 2.49
CA ASP A 133 11.73 2.45 2.07
C ASP A 133 11.21 1.83 0.76
N PHE A 134 12.11 1.37 -0.13
CA PHE A 134 11.76 0.64 -1.35
C PHE A 134 11.71 -0.87 -1.10
N ASP A 135 12.73 -1.38 -0.38
CA ASP A 135 13.02 -2.80 -0.21
C ASP A 135 12.18 -3.49 0.88
N ALA A 136 11.53 -2.72 1.77
CA ALA A 136 10.70 -3.28 2.84
C ALA A 136 9.57 -4.16 2.30
N LYS A 137 9.31 -5.30 2.95
CA LYS A 137 8.13 -6.13 2.67
C LYS A 137 6.83 -5.40 3.04
N PRO A 138 5.72 -5.68 2.36
CA PRO A 138 4.40 -5.17 2.72
C PRO A 138 4.07 -5.40 4.20
N MET A 139 3.48 -4.40 4.86
CA MET A 139 3.28 -4.41 6.32
C MET A 139 1.80 -4.45 6.72
N VAL A 140 1.46 -5.36 7.65
CA VAL A 140 0.11 -5.57 8.19
C VAL A 140 0.09 -5.26 9.69
N MET A 141 -0.51 -4.14 10.09
CA MET A 141 -0.67 -3.81 11.50
C MET A 141 -1.98 -4.39 12.06
N LEU A 142 -1.88 -5.10 13.18
CA LEU A 142 -3.04 -5.54 13.95
C LEU A 142 -3.24 -4.58 15.12
N LEU A 143 -4.40 -3.95 15.21
CA LEU A 143 -4.73 -2.96 16.23
C LEU A 143 -6.08 -3.29 16.88
N GLY A 144 -6.18 -3.07 18.19
CA GLY A 144 -7.39 -3.38 18.96
C GLY A 144 -7.12 -3.42 20.45
N GLN A 145 -8.19 -3.51 21.25
CA GLN A 145 -8.11 -3.56 22.71
C GLN A 145 -7.41 -4.83 23.24
N TYR A 146 -7.29 -4.94 24.55
CA TYR A 146 -6.82 -6.17 25.21
C TYR A 146 -7.78 -7.34 24.94
N SER A 147 -7.21 -8.56 24.88
CA SER A 147 -7.92 -9.82 24.64
C SER A 147 -8.65 -9.96 23.28
N THR A 148 -8.65 -8.97 22.37
CA THR A 148 -9.31 -9.10 21.03
C THR A 148 -8.64 -10.10 20.08
N GLY A 149 -7.51 -10.70 20.51
CA GLY A 149 -6.91 -11.87 19.85
C GLY A 149 -5.86 -11.57 18.78
N LYS A 150 -5.26 -10.37 18.75
CA LYS A 150 -4.23 -9.99 17.76
C LYS A 150 -3.08 -11.01 17.63
N THR A 151 -2.39 -11.31 18.72
CA THR A 151 -1.33 -12.33 18.79
C THR A 151 -1.82 -13.70 18.33
N THR A 152 -3.04 -14.09 18.73
CA THR A 152 -3.67 -15.36 18.31
C THR A 152 -3.98 -15.39 16.81
N PHE A 153 -4.40 -14.26 16.23
CA PHE A 153 -4.68 -14.11 14.81
C PHE A 153 -3.39 -14.26 13.98
N ILE A 154 -2.27 -13.67 14.43
CA ILE A 154 -0.96 -13.85 13.77
C ILE A 154 -0.53 -15.31 13.84
N LYS A 155 -0.62 -15.96 15.01
CA LYS A 155 -0.34 -17.40 15.16
C LYS A 155 -1.21 -18.26 14.24
N HIS A 156 -2.49 -17.94 14.12
CA HIS A 156 -3.44 -18.65 13.25
C HIS A 156 -3.10 -18.50 11.75
N LEU A 157 -2.59 -17.35 11.31
CA LEU A 157 -2.08 -17.17 9.95
C LEU A 157 -0.76 -17.92 9.71
N LEU A 158 0.16 -17.90 10.68
CA LEU A 158 1.46 -18.59 10.58
C LEU A 158 1.37 -20.11 10.82
N ARG A 159 0.28 -20.57 11.46
CA ARG A 159 0.10 -21.95 11.96
C ARG A 159 1.19 -22.42 12.94
N CYS A 160 1.87 -21.47 13.58
CA CYS A 160 2.92 -21.69 14.58
C CYS A 160 3.02 -20.52 15.56
N ASP A 161 3.83 -20.68 16.62
CA ASP A 161 4.27 -19.59 17.48
C ASP A 161 5.41 -18.79 16.83
N TYR A 162 5.60 -17.54 17.27
CA TYR A 162 6.72 -16.69 16.86
C TYR A 162 7.55 -16.24 18.09
N PRO A 163 8.88 -16.03 17.95
CA PRO A 163 9.75 -15.61 19.06
C PRO A 163 9.27 -14.42 19.90
N GLY A 164 8.85 -14.72 21.13
CA GLY A 164 8.37 -13.73 22.09
C GLY A 164 6.87 -13.42 22.01
N ALA A 165 6.08 -14.21 21.27
CA ALA A 165 4.62 -14.21 21.40
C ALA A 165 4.21 -14.59 22.84
N HIS A 166 3.28 -13.86 23.44
CA HIS A 166 2.73 -14.22 24.76
C HIS A 166 1.21 -14.03 24.80
N VAL A 167 0.49 -15.14 24.70
CA VAL A 167 -0.99 -15.18 24.72
C VAL A 167 -1.46 -15.56 26.12
N GLY A 168 -2.28 -14.71 26.74
CA GLY A 168 -2.92 -14.97 28.03
C GLY A 168 -4.17 -14.12 28.26
N PRO A 169 -4.89 -14.34 29.37
CA PRO A 169 -6.11 -13.59 29.72
C PRO A 169 -5.82 -12.20 30.29
N GLU A 170 -4.63 -12.00 30.86
CA GLU A 170 -4.13 -10.73 31.41
C GLU A 170 -3.53 -9.82 30.32
N PRO A 171 -3.08 -8.59 30.64
CA PRO A 171 -2.39 -7.70 29.71
C PRO A 171 -1.00 -8.18 29.21
N THR A 172 -0.93 -9.35 28.56
CA THR A 172 0.33 -10.04 28.22
C THR A 172 1.20 -9.34 27.19
N THR A 173 0.60 -8.62 26.22
CA THR A 173 1.34 -7.89 25.18
C THR A 173 1.42 -6.40 25.53
N ASP A 174 2.54 -6.00 26.13
CA ASP A 174 2.88 -4.61 26.47
C ASP A 174 3.85 -3.96 25.46
N ARG A 175 4.22 -4.71 24.41
CA ARG A 175 5.22 -4.37 23.38
C ARG A 175 4.61 -4.24 22.00
N PHE A 176 5.21 -3.41 21.17
CA PHE A 176 5.07 -3.50 19.71
C PHE A 176 6.02 -4.57 19.22
N VAL A 177 5.50 -5.59 18.54
CA VAL A 177 6.30 -6.69 17.98
C VAL A 177 6.13 -6.73 16.47
N VAL A 178 7.21 -6.41 15.76
CA VAL A 178 7.32 -6.67 14.32
C VAL A 178 7.64 -8.16 14.15
N VAL A 179 6.81 -8.90 13.41
CA VAL A 179 7.05 -10.31 13.06
C VAL A 179 7.39 -10.37 11.57
N MET A 180 8.62 -10.76 11.25
CA MET A 180 9.15 -10.76 9.88
C MET A 180 10.07 -11.96 9.62
N SER A 181 10.40 -12.23 8.36
CA SER A 181 11.31 -13.32 8.01
C SER A 181 12.75 -13.00 8.42
N GLY A 182 13.48 -14.03 8.84
CA GLY A 182 14.91 -14.01 9.10
C GLY A 182 15.48 -15.43 9.08
N PRO A 183 16.81 -15.60 9.09
CA PRO A 183 17.44 -16.92 8.98
C PRO A 183 17.19 -17.83 10.18
N ASP A 184 17.08 -17.25 11.38
CA ASP A 184 16.97 -17.95 12.66
C ASP A 184 15.75 -17.46 13.44
N GLU A 185 15.19 -18.33 14.29
CA GLU A 185 14.21 -17.93 15.30
C GLU A 185 14.86 -17.08 16.40
N ARG A 186 14.60 -15.78 16.42
CA ARG A 186 15.19 -14.84 17.40
C ARG A 186 14.30 -13.64 17.71
N SER A 187 14.41 -13.16 18.95
CA SER A 187 13.84 -11.88 19.40
C SER A 187 14.95 -10.84 19.53
N ILE A 188 14.79 -9.71 18.85
CA ILE A 188 15.76 -8.59 18.83
C ILE A 188 15.16 -7.40 19.60
N PRO A 189 15.89 -6.75 20.52
CA PRO A 189 15.42 -5.56 21.22
C PRO A 189 15.29 -4.33 20.32
N GLY A 190 14.27 -3.49 20.58
CA GLY A 190 13.98 -2.27 19.82
C GLY A 190 15.15 -1.30 19.66
N ASN A 191 15.98 -1.15 20.70
CA ASN A 191 17.19 -0.33 20.67
C ASN A 191 18.20 -0.76 19.61
N THR A 192 18.29 -2.06 19.30
CA THR A 192 19.20 -2.61 18.28
C THR A 192 18.63 -2.42 16.87
N ILE A 193 17.34 -2.71 16.70
CA ILE A 193 16.64 -2.60 15.41
C ILE A 193 16.58 -1.14 14.93
N ALA A 194 16.40 -0.19 15.85
CA ALA A 194 16.28 1.23 15.52
C ALA A 194 17.62 1.89 15.12
N VAL A 195 18.75 1.16 15.18
CA VAL A 195 20.05 1.61 14.64
C VAL A 195 20.56 0.72 13.50
N ASP A 196 19.79 -0.29 13.10
CA ASP A 196 20.09 -1.15 11.96
C ASP A 196 19.73 -0.44 10.64
N ALA A 197 20.72 -0.24 9.77
CA ALA A 197 20.57 0.49 8.51
C ALA A 197 19.84 -0.32 7.42
N ASP A 198 19.82 -1.64 7.54
CA ASP A 198 19.12 -2.55 6.61
C ASP A 198 17.66 -2.80 7.05
N MET A 199 17.20 -2.16 8.14
CA MET A 199 15.84 -2.23 8.66
C MET A 199 15.05 -0.93 8.43
N PRO A 200 13.75 -0.99 8.06
CA PRO A 200 12.91 0.20 7.81
C PRO A 200 12.45 0.92 9.09
N PHE A 201 13.07 0.64 10.24
CA PHE A 201 12.60 1.02 11.58
C PHE A 201 13.41 2.14 12.25
N GLY A 202 14.49 2.63 11.63
CA GLY A 202 15.34 3.69 12.21
C GLY A 202 14.60 4.98 12.58
N GLY A 203 13.47 5.28 11.92
CA GLY A 203 12.60 6.42 12.26
C GLY A 203 11.98 6.34 13.66
N LEU A 204 11.88 5.15 14.25
CA LEU A 204 11.32 4.92 15.59
C LEU A 204 12.25 5.44 16.72
N THR A 205 13.51 5.77 16.42
CA THR A 205 14.41 6.45 17.36
C THR A 205 13.83 7.75 17.92
N THR A 206 12.98 8.43 17.14
CA THR A 206 12.31 9.68 17.52
C THR A 206 11.38 9.55 18.74
N PHE A 207 10.84 8.36 19.02
CA PHE A 207 10.02 8.08 20.20
C PHE A 207 10.84 7.77 21.48
N GLY A 208 12.17 7.73 21.36
CA GLY A 208 13.09 7.67 22.49
C GLY A 208 13.21 6.30 23.18
N GLY A 209 14.15 6.21 24.12
CA GLY A 209 14.50 4.95 24.78
C GLY A 209 13.37 4.29 25.59
N SER A 210 12.38 5.08 26.06
CA SER A 210 11.20 4.54 26.73
C SER A 210 10.33 3.71 25.77
N PHE A 211 10.07 4.22 24.56
CA PHE A 211 9.42 3.43 23.52
C PHE A 211 10.28 2.24 23.07
N LEU A 212 11.56 2.46 22.78
CA LEU A 212 12.42 1.39 22.25
C LEU A 212 12.57 0.19 23.22
N SER A 213 12.49 0.43 24.54
CA SER A 213 12.41 -0.64 25.56
C SER A 213 11.15 -1.51 25.48
N LYS A 214 10.10 -1.02 24.79
CA LYS A 214 8.81 -1.66 24.51
C LYS A 214 8.62 -1.98 23.01
N PHE A 215 9.69 -1.90 22.21
CA PHE A 215 9.71 -2.33 20.82
C PHE A 215 10.57 -3.59 20.67
N GLN A 216 10.20 -4.46 19.73
CA GLN A 216 10.82 -5.76 19.50
C GLN A 216 10.62 -6.20 18.05
N CYS A 217 11.59 -6.93 17.50
CA CYS A 217 11.43 -7.68 16.26
C CYS A 217 11.57 -9.17 16.56
N SER A 218 10.54 -9.93 16.20
CA SER A 218 10.55 -11.37 16.10
C SER A 218 10.93 -11.75 14.68
N GLN A 219 12.06 -12.43 14.53
CA GLN A 219 12.50 -13.01 13.26
C GLN A 219 12.38 -14.53 13.32
N MET A 220 11.92 -15.14 12.23
CA MET A 220 11.89 -16.59 12.03
C MET A 220 11.81 -16.94 10.53
N PRO A 221 12.35 -18.08 10.07
CA PRO A 221 12.19 -18.51 8.68
C PRO A 221 10.76 -19.03 8.45
N HIS A 222 9.95 -18.31 7.67
CA HIS A 222 8.58 -18.74 7.38
C HIS A 222 8.04 -18.19 6.04
N PRO A 223 7.48 -19.03 5.15
CA PRO A 223 7.08 -18.61 3.80
C PRO A 223 6.08 -17.45 3.72
N LEU A 224 5.16 -17.29 4.69
CA LEU A 224 4.29 -16.11 4.72
C LEU A 224 5.06 -14.84 5.09
N LEU A 225 6.08 -14.96 5.94
CA LEU A 225 6.95 -13.85 6.33
C LEU A 225 8.00 -13.51 5.26
N ASP A 226 8.14 -14.37 4.26
CA ASP A 226 8.91 -14.08 3.05
C ASP A 226 8.20 -13.05 2.16
N GLU A 227 6.87 -12.97 2.21
CA GLU A 227 6.07 -12.01 1.44
C GLU A 227 5.49 -10.85 2.26
N VAL A 228 5.20 -11.01 3.55
CA VAL A 228 4.63 -9.93 4.40
C VAL A 228 5.28 -9.81 5.79
N THR A 229 5.21 -8.63 6.38
CA THR A 229 5.62 -8.35 7.76
C THR A 229 4.38 -8.02 8.59
N PHE A 230 4.20 -8.66 9.75
CA PHE A 230 3.12 -8.30 10.69
C PHE A 230 3.62 -7.34 11.77
N VAL A 231 2.73 -6.49 12.29
CA VAL A 231 2.98 -5.66 13.46
C VAL A 231 1.89 -5.96 14.50
N ASP A 232 2.22 -6.71 15.53
CA ASP A 232 1.36 -6.88 16.71
C ASP A 232 1.52 -5.67 17.62
N THR A 233 0.43 -4.94 17.89
CA THR A 233 0.46 -3.79 18.81
C THR A 233 0.10 -4.22 20.23
N PRO A 234 0.54 -3.49 21.26
CA PRO A 234 -0.07 -3.61 22.58
C PRO A 234 -1.58 -3.43 22.51
N GLY A 235 -2.32 -4.04 23.44
CA GLY A 235 -3.75 -3.75 23.57
C GLY A 235 -4.01 -2.27 23.79
N VAL A 236 -5.05 -1.71 23.19
CA VAL A 236 -5.53 -0.37 23.58
C VAL A 236 -6.25 -0.47 24.93
N LEU A 237 -5.92 0.43 25.85
CA LEU A 237 -6.41 0.41 27.23
C LEU A 237 -7.85 0.96 27.32
N SER A 238 -8.60 0.51 28.32
CA SER A 238 -9.97 0.97 28.61
C SER A 238 -10.01 1.82 29.88
N GLY A 239 -9.26 2.93 29.91
CA GLY A 239 -9.41 3.94 30.95
C GLY A 239 -8.21 4.86 31.16
N GLU A 240 -8.49 6.12 31.50
CA GLU A 240 -7.47 7.18 31.64
C GLU A 240 -6.42 6.89 32.73
N LYS A 241 -6.76 6.10 33.76
CA LYS A 241 -5.83 5.66 34.82
C LYS A 241 -4.76 4.67 34.36
N GLN A 242 -4.96 3.99 33.22
CA GLN A 242 -3.94 3.12 32.63
C GLN A 242 -3.13 3.86 31.55
N ARG A 243 -3.74 4.83 30.85
CA ARG A 243 -3.05 5.73 29.90
C ARG A 243 -1.79 6.36 30.50
N THR A 244 -1.85 6.79 31.76
CA THR A 244 -0.73 7.38 32.50
C THR A 244 0.42 6.42 32.84
N GLN A 245 0.27 5.11 32.59
CA GLN A 245 1.34 4.13 32.74
C GLN A 245 2.25 4.03 31.51
N ARG A 246 1.88 4.64 30.37
CA ARG A 246 2.67 4.64 29.14
C ARG A 246 3.67 5.79 29.15
N SER A 247 4.96 5.46 29.21
CA SER A 247 6.09 6.41 29.20
C SER A 247 6.52 6.87 27.78
N TYR A 248 5.64 6.71 26.80
CA TYR A 248 5.85 7.07 25.38
C TYR A 248 4.53 7.41 24.70
N ASP A 249 4.57 8.14 23.59
CA ASP A 249 3.39 8.45 22.78
C ASP A 249 2.94 7.24 21.94
N PHE A 250 2.03 6.45 22.51
CA PHE A 250 1.39 5.33 21.82
C PHE A 250 0.63 5.75 20.55
N THR A 251 0.02 6.94 20.53
CA THR A 251 -0.77 7.42 19.39
C THR A 251 0.14 7.79 18.22
N GLY A 252 1.22 8.53 18.48
CA GLY A 252 2.26 8.84 17.50
C GLY A 252 2.92 7.60 16.92
N VAL A 253 3.24 6.60 17.77
CA VAL A 253 3.79 5.31 17.30
C VAL A 253 2.80 4.57 16.39
N VAL A 254 1.51 4.47 16.76
CA VAL A 254 0.50 3.82 15.92
C VAL A 254 0.31 4.57 14.59
N SER A 255 0.34 5.91 14.60
CA SER A 255 0.25 6.72 13.38
C SER A 255 1.49 6.55 12.48
N TRP A 256 2.70 6.44 13.06
CA TRP A 256 3.94 6.12 12.34
C TRP A 256 3.85 4.76 11.63
N PHE A 257 3.39 3.72 12.33
CA PHE A 257 3.15 2.41 11.71
C PHE A 257 2.03 2.48 10.67
N ALA A 258 0.91 3.15 10.96
CA ALA A 258 -0.20 3.31 10.03
C ALA A 258 0.23 3.93 8.69
N ALA A 259 1.12 4.93 8.71
CA ALA A 259 1.70 5.52 7.51
C ALA A 259 2.55 4.53 6.70
N LYS A 260 3.34 3.67 7.37
CA LYS A 260 4.24 2.68 6.76
C LYS A 260 3.58 1.36 6.34
N CYS A 261 2.47 0.98 6.95
CA CYS A 261 1.74 -0.26 6.63
C CYS A 261 0.98 -0.16 5.31
N ASP A 262 0.63 -1.31 4.74
CA ASP A 262 -0.21 -1.45 3.55
C ASP A 262 -1.64 -1.89 3.93
N LEU A 263 -1.80 -2.63 5.04
CA LEU A 263 -3.09 -3.00 5.63
C LEU A 263 -3.12 -2.75 7.14
N ILE A 264 -4.29 -2.35 7.66
CA ILE A 264 -4.54 -2.14 9.10
C ILE A 264 -5.78 -2.93 9.51
N LEU A 265 -5.59 -4.00 10.30
CA LEU A 265 -6.67 -4.81 10.85
C LEU A 265 -7.12 -4.24 12.20
N LEU A 266 -8.36 -3.73 12.27
CA LEU A 266 -9.01 -3.32 13.51
C LEU A 266 -9.79 -4.48 14.12
N LEU A 267 -9.21 -5.15 15.13
CA LEU A 267 -9.79 -6.31 15.80
C LEU A 267 -10.69 -5.91 16.97
N PHE A 268 -11.96 -6.32 16.89
CA PHE A 268 -12.98 -6.20 17.93
C PHE A 268 -13.41 -7.58 18.44
N ASP A 269 -13.95 -7.62 19.66
CA ASP A 269 -14.48 -8.80 20.35
C ASP A 269 -15.98 -8.56 20.61
N PRO A 270 -16.91 -9.42 20.14
CA PRO A 270 -18.34 -9.19 20.25
C PRO A 270 -18.87 -9.34 21.67
N HIS A 271 -18.16 -10.07 22.53
CA HIS A 271 -18.49 -10.21 23.95
C HIS A 271 -18.05 -8.98 24.76
N LYS A 272 -17.10 -8.19 24.23
CA LYS A 272 -16.49 -7.03 24.91
C LYS A 272 -16.41 -5.79 24.01
N LEU A 273 -17.47 -5.51 23.24
CA LEU A 273 -17.51 -4.35 22.35
C LEU A 273 -17.64 -3.02 23.12
N ASP A 274 -16.51 -2.40 23.43
CA ASP A 274 -16.41 -1.02 23.96
C ASP A 274 -15.43 -0.20 23.11
N ILE A 275 -15.88 0.82 22.37
CA ILE A 275 -14.94 1.75 21.72
C ILE A 275 -14.56 2.85 22.72
N SER A 276 -13.66 2.51 23.66
CA SER A 276 -13.14 3.41 24.69
C SER A 276 -12.57 4.71 24.09
N ASP A 277 -12.55 5.81 24.85
CA ASP A 277 -12.05 7.10 24.31
C ASP A 277 -10.55 7.08 23.98
N GLU A 278 -9.76 6.18 24.58
CA GLU A 278 -8.40 5.91 24.10
C GLU A 278 -8.44 5.26 22.71
N PHE A 279 -9.28 4.25 22.49
CA PHE A 279 -9.40 3.60 21.19
C PHE A 279 -9.98 4.53 20.12
N LYS A 280 -10.95 5.40 20.46
CA LYS A 280 -11.42 6.48 19.56
C LYS A 280 -10.27 7.40 19.13
N ARG A 281 -9.41 7.82 20.06
CA ARG A 281 -8.25 8.69 19.77
C ARG A 281 -7.23 7.98 18.88
N VAL A 282 -6.94 6.70 19.13
CA VAL A 282 -6.01 5.92 18.31
C VAL A 282 -6.57 5.67 16.90
N ILE A 283 -7.86 5.32 16.76
CA ILE A 283 -8.50 5.19 15.43
C ILE A 283 -8.50 6.55 14.69
N THR A 284 -8.74 7.65 15.40
CA THR A 284 -8.65 9.01 14.81
C THR A 284 -7.24 9.34 14.27
N SER A 285 -6.18 8.76 14.85
CA SER A 285 -4.79 8.93 14.38
C SER A 285 -4.43 8.12 13.12
N LEU A 286 -5.36 7.30 12.61
CA LEU A 286 -5.21 6.56 11.36
C LEU A 286 -5.67 7.36 10.13
N ARG A 287 -6.36 8.49 10.32
CA ARG A 287 -6.93 9.32 9.24
C ARG A 287 -5.90 9.62 8.14
N GLY A 288 -6.33 9.50 6.88
CA GLY A 288 -5.46 9.52 5.70
C GLY A 288 -4.89 8.15 5.33
N ASN A 289 -5.20 7.11 6.10
CA ASN A 289 -4.90 5.70 5.82
C ASN A 289 -6.18 4.84 5.85
N ASP A 290 -7.35 5.47 5.77
CA ASP A 290 -8.67 4.84 5.93
C ASP A 290 -8.93 3.75 4.87
N ASP A 291 -8.31 3.88 3.70
CA ASP A 291 -8.32 2.90 2.60
C ASP A 291 -7.61 1.57 2.97
N LYS A 292 -6.62 1.64 3.88
CA LYS A 292 -5.90 0.48 4.42
C LYS A 292 -6.70 -0.27 5.49
N ILE A 293 -7.76 0.33 6.02
CA ILE A 293 -8.48 -0.22 7.18
C ILE A 293 -9.37 -1.39 6.74
N ARG A 294 -9.27 -2.49 7.48
CA ARG A 294 -10.24 -3.58 7.52
C ARG A 294 -10.64 -3.83 8.97
N VAL A 295 -11.90 -4.14 9.18
CA VAL A 295 -12.44 -4.41 10.52
C VAL A 295 -12.59 -5.91 10.66
N VAL A 296 -12.23 -6.48 11.81
CA VAL A 296 -12.36 -7.90 12.10
C VAL A 296 -13.13 -8.05 13.40
N LEU A 297 -14.36 -8.59 13.32
CA LEU A 297 -15.14 -8.99 14.48
C LEU A 297 -14.76 -10.45 14.81
N ASN A 298 -13.70 -10.58 15.61
CA ASN A 298 -13.09 -11.85 16.00
C ASN A 298 -13.86 -12.47 17.19
N LYS A 299 -13.82 -13.80 17.32
CA LYS A 299 -14.59 -14.59 18.31
C LYS A 299 -16.12 -14.53 18.11
N ALA A 300 -16.58 -14.45 16.86
CA ALA A 300 -18.00 -14.43 16.54
C ALA A 300 -18.77 -15.71 16.95
N ASP A 301 -18.05 -16.80 17.26
CA ASP A 301 -18.53 -18.04 17.86
C ASP A 301 -19.00 -17.91 19.32
N GLN A 302 -18.62 -16.84 20.02
CA GLN A 302 -18.84 -16.67 21.47
C GLN A 302 -20.14 -15.89 21.80
N VAL A 303 -20.99 -15.68 20.80
CA VAL A 303 -22.25 -14.92 20.90
C VAL A 303 -23.33 -15.54 19.99
N ASP A 304 -24.60 -15.46 20.39
CA ASP A 304 -25.70 -15.93 19.54
C ASP A 304 -25.92 -15.00 18.31
N THR A 305 -26.64 -15.49 17.30
CA THR A 305 -26.85 -14.74 16.04
C THR A 305 -27.58 -13.39 16.24
N GLN A 306 -28.50 -13.27 17.21
CA GLN A 306 -29.16 -11.99 17.51
C GLN A 306 -28.20 -11.03 18.22
N GLN A 307 -27.41 -11.53 19.19
CA GLN A 307 -26.37 -10.73 19.84
C GLN A 307 -25.34 -10.25 18.80
N LEU A 308 -24.86 -11.14 17.92
CA LEU A 308 -23.92 -10.82 16.86
C LEU A 308 -24.42 -9.69 15.94
N MET A 309 -25.68 -9.74 15.51
CA MET A 309 -26.29 -8.69 14.68
C MET A 309 -26.43 -7.35 15.43
N ARG A 310 -26.75 -7.37 16.73
CA ARG A 310 -26.80 -6.15 17.57
C ARG A 310 -25.41 -5.53 17.75
N VAL A 311 -24.41 -6.35 18.03
CA VAL A 311 -22.99 -5.98 18.13
C VAL A 311 -22.50 -5.38 16.82
N TYR A 312 -22.78 -6.03 15.69
CA TYR A 312 -22.42 -5.53 14.35
C TYR A 312 -23.00 -4.14 14.08
N GLY A 313 -24.30 -3.94 14.35
CA GLY A 313 -24.95 -2.64 14.22
C GLY A 313 -24.31 -1.55 15.11
N ALA A 314 -24.02 -1.88 16.37
CA ALA A 314 -23.37 -0.96 17.32
C ALA A 314 -21.92 -0.62 16.91
N LEU A 315 -21.17 -1.59 16.38
CA LEU A 315 -19.82 -1.42 15.85
C LEU A 315 -19.83 -0.46 14.66
N MET A 316 -20.69 -0.69 13.65
CA MET A 316 -20.77 0.15 12.45
C MET A 316 -21.22 1.58 12.76
N TRP A 317 -22.22 1.74 13.64
CA TRP A 317 -22.67 3.05 14.13
C TRP A 317 -21.57 3.83 14.86
N SER A 318 -20.69 3.13 15.57
CA SER A 318 -19.59 3.74 16.31
C SER A 318 -18.39 4.06 15.40
N LEU A 319 -18.04 3.18 14.48
CA LEU A 319 -16.96 3.40 13.50
C LEU A 319 -17.25 4.57 12.56
N GLY A 320 -18.48 4.67 12.03
CA GLY A 320 -18.87 5.77 11.15
C GLY A 320 -18.68 7.16 11.78
N LYS A 321 -18.86 7.27 13.10
CA LYS A 321 -18.63 8.51 13.86
C LYS A 321 -17.17 8.84 14.12
N VAL A 322 -16.27 7.85 14.14
CA VAL A 322 -14.85 8.04 14.49
C VAL A 322 -14.00 8.22 13.23
N LEU A 323 -14.16 7.33 12.26
CA LEU A 323 -13.44 7.37 10.99
C LEU A 323 -13.82 8.63 10.18
N ASN A 324 -15.11 9.01 10.17
CA ASN A 324 -15.61 10.20 9.47
C ASN A 324 -15.29 10.18 7.95
N THR A 325 -15.35 8.99 7.35
CA THR A 325 -15.34 8.77 5.90
C THR A 325 -16.79 8.47 5.43
N PRO A 326 -17.19 8.87 4.20
CA PRO A 326 -18.45 8.41 3.61
C PRO A 326 -18.43 6.93 3.21
N GLU A 327 -17.25 6.29 3.16
CA GLU A 327 -17.10 4.90 2.73
C GLU A 327 -17.28 3.91 3.88
N VAL A 328 -18.03 2.83 3.64
CA VAL A 328 -18.35 1.82 4.65
C VAL A 328 -17.22 0.79 4.74
N SER A 329 -16.47 0.79 5.84
CA SER A 329 -15.37 -0.16 6.06
C SER A 329 -15.86 -1.63 6.03
N ARG A 330 -15.10 -2.49 5.33
CA ARG A 330 -15.36 -3.93 5.30
C ARG A 330 -15.10 -4.54 6.69
N VAL A 331 -16.13 -5.19 7.24
CA VAL A 331 -16.04 -6.00 8.47
C VAL A 331 -16.02 -7.47 8.11
N TYR A 332 -15.00 -8.20 8.53
CA TYR A 332 -14.94 -9.67 8.46
C TYR A 332 -15.40 -10.26 9.79
N ILE A 333 -16.26 -11.28 9.76
CA ILE A 333 -16.90 -11.86 10.95
C ILE A 333 -16.48 -13.33 11.10
N GLY A 334 -15.88 -13.72 12.22
CA GLY A 334 -15.51 -15.12 12.44
C GLY A 334 -14.70 -15.35 13.71
N SER A 335 -14.07 -16.51 13.82
CA SER A 335 -13.16 -16.85 14.93
C SER A 335 -11.78 -17.22 14.40
N PHE A 336 -10.80 -16.36 14.63
CA PHE A 336 -9.46 -16.48 14.03
C PHE A 336 -8.49 -17.07 15.05
N ASN A 337 -8.66 -18.37 15.32
CA ASN A 337 -7.84 -19.15 16.25
C ASN A 337 -7.86 -20.64 15.87
N ASP A 338 -6.95 -21.43 16.45
CA ASP A 338 -6.74 -22.84 16.06
C ASP A 338 -7.58 -23.86 16.86
N LYS A 339 -8.59 -23.41 17.62
CA LYS A 339 -9.59 -24.31 18.20
C LYS A 339 -10.69 -24.59 17.17
N PRO A 340 -11.28 -25.80 17.15
CA PRO A 340 -12.53 -26.03 16.43
C PRO A 340 -13.63 -25.11 16.99
N ILE A 341 -14.53 -24.68 16.11
CA ILE A 341 -15.78 -24.03 16.51
C ILE A 341 -16.62 -25.08 17.26
N ASP A 342 -17.25 -24.68 18.37
CA ASP A 342 -18.18 -25.56 19.08
C ASP A 342 -19.45 -25.73 18.22
N GLU A 343 -19.60 -26.93 17.64
CA GLU A 343 -20.74 -27.30 16.78
C GLU A 343 -22.09 -27.20 17.51
N GLY A 344 -22.10 -27.21 18.85
CA GLY A 344 -23.29 -27.02 19.66
C GLY A 344 -23.68 -25.55 19.90
N SER A 345 -22.77 -24.58 19.68
CA SER A 345 -23.01 -23.16 19.97
C SER A 345 -23.32 -22.32 18.72
N VAL A 346 -22.80 -22.70 17.56
CA VAL A 346 -22.95 -21.95 16.30
C VAL A 346 -23.84 -22.71 15.33
N SER A 347 -24.92 -22.08 14.85
CA SER A 347 -25.81 -22.67 13.85
C SER A 347 -25.06 -22.93 12.51
N PRO A 348 -25.49 -23.91 11.69
CA PRO A 348 -24.81 -24.22 10.42
C PRO A 348 -24.68 -23.01 9.47
N LEU A 349 -25.65 -22.08 9.51
CA LEU A 349 -25.60 -20.82 8.77
C LEU A 349 -24.52 -19.86 9.29
N GLY A 350 -24.25 -19.87 10.60
CA GLY A 350 -23.14 -19.13 11.21
C GLY A 350 -21.78 -19.72 10.86
N GLN A 351 -21.67 -21.05 10.80
CA GLN A 351 -20.43 -21.75 10.39
C GLN A 351 -20.06 -21.42 8.93
N ASP A 352 -21.02 -21.56 8.01
CA ASP A 352 -20.89 -21.19 6.59
C ASP A 352 -20.51 -19.71 6.39
N LEU A 353 -21.11 -18.81 7.18
CA LEU A 353 -20.74 -17.39 7.20
C LEU A 353 -19.28 -17.20 7.66
N PHE A 354 -18.88 -17.80 8.78
CA PHE A 354 -17.53 -17.60 9.34
C PHE A 354 -16.44 -18.18 8.42
N GLU A 355 -16.67 -19.33 7.78
CA GLU A 355 -15.74 -19.89 6.81
C GLU A 355 -15.60 -18.99 5.57
N LYS A 356 -16.73 -18.51 5.01
CA LYS A 356 -16.70 -17.57 3.88
C LYS A 356 -15.98 -16.28 4.23
N GLU A 357 -16.19 -15.75 5.43
CA GLU A 357 -15.56 -14.52 5.90
C GLU A 357 -14.07 -14.68 6.23
N GLN A 358 -13.65 -15.84 6.76
CA GLN A 358 -12.24 -16.21 6.87
C GLN A 358 -11.59 -16.29 5.49
N ASN A 359 -12.20 -16.99 4.53
CA ASN A 359 -11.69 -17.11 3.16
C ASN A 359 -11.63 -15.74 2.45
N ASN A 360 -12.63 -14.88 2.64
CA ASN A 360 -12.64 -13.51 2.12
C ASN A 360 -11.50 -12.65 2.72
N LEU A 361 -11.16 -12.83 3.99
CA LEU A 361 -10.03 -12.13 4.63
C LEU A 361 -8.69 -12.68 4.16
N LEU A 362 -8.56 -14.02 4.07
CA LEU A 362 -7.35 -14.67 3.53
C LEU A 362 -7.09 -14.23 2.07
N ALA A 363 -8.12 -14.05 1.25
CA ALA A 363 -7.99 -13.52 -0.10
C ALA A 363 -7.49 -12.07 -0.13
N ASP A 364 -8.04 -11.17 0.71
CA ASP A 364 -7.57 -9.78 0.78
C ASP A 364 -6.13 -9.69 1.34
N LEU A 365 -5.75 -10.61 2.24
CA LEU A 365 -4.39 -10.74 2.78
C LEU A 365 -3.38 -11.24 1.73
N VAL A 366 -3.73 -12.27 0.94
CA VAL A 366 -2.88 -12.80 -0.14
C VAL A 366 -2.63 -11.76 -1.24
N ASP A 367 -3.59 -10.87 -1.49
CA ASP A 367 -3.48 -9.78 -2.47
C ASP A 367 -2.77 -8.53 -1.91
N ILE A 368 -2.31 -8.51 -0.64
CA ILE A 368 -1.54 -7.36 -0.09
C ILE A 368 -0.28 -7.06 -0.91
N PRO A 369 0.61 -8.02 -1.25
CA PRO A 369 1.89 -7.68 -1.90
C PRO A 369 1.69 -7.04 -3.27
N LYS A 370 0.67 -7.49 -4.01
CA LYS A 370 0.17 -6.88 -5.24
C LYS A 370 -0.28 -5.43 -5.01
N LYS A 371 -1.25 -5.23 -4.10
CA LYS A 371 -1.75 -3.89 -3.72
C LYS A 371 -0.64 -2.96 -3.23
N ALA A 372 0.34 -3.47 -2.50
CA ALA A 372 1.47 -2.71 -1.95
C ALA A 372 2.44 -2.23 -3.04
N CYS A 373 2.71 -3.05 -4.05
CA CYS A 373 3.48 -2.65 -5.22
C CYS A 373 2.78 -1.49 -5.98
N ASP A 374 1.49 -1.65 -6.25
CA ASP A 374 0.66 -0.61 -6.89
C ASP A 374 0.58 0.66 -6.03
N ARG A 375 0.48 0.53 -4.70
CA ARG A 375 0.52 1.66 -3.76
C ARG A 375 1.86 2.40 -3.84
N ARG A 376 3.00 1.70 -3.84
CA ARG A 376 4.34 2.31 -3.93
C ARG A 376 4.53 3.12 -5.20
N ILE A 377 4.03 2.63 -6.34
CA ILE A 377 4.01 3.38 -7.61
C ILE A 377 3.22 4.68 -7.44
N ASN A 378 2.01 4.61 -6.86
CA ASN A 378 1.13 5.76 -6.67
C ASN A 378 1.70 6.79 -5.68
N GLU A 379 2.25 6.37 -4.54
CA GLU A 379 2.89 7.27 -3.57
C GLU A 379 4.18 7.89 -4.12
N PHE A 380 4.95 7.16 -4.92
CA PHE A 380 6.11 7.71 -5.62
C PHE A 380 5.71 8.83 -6.60
N VAL A 381 4.63 8.63 -7.37
CA VAL A 381 4.07 9.63 -8.29
C VAL A 381 3.48 10.84 -7.54
N LYS A 382 2.81 10.64 -6.41
CA LYS A 382 2.36 11.75 -5.53
C LYS A 382 3.55 12.56 -5.00
N ARG A 383 4.56 11.89 -4.45
CA ARG A 383 5.78 12.51 -3.91
C ARG A 383 6.54 13.30 -4.98
N ALA A 384 6.68 12.75 -6.18
CA ALA A 384 7.31 13.43 -7.31
C ALA A 384 6.58 14.73 -7.71
N ARG A 385 5.24 14.73 -7.74
CA ARG A 385 4.43 15.94 -7.97
C ARG A 385 4.59 16.95 -6.84
N SER A 386 4.48 16.52 -5.59
CA SER A 386 4.64 17.37 -4.40
C SER A 386 6.02 18.05 -4.37
N ALA A 387 7.10 17.30 -4.60
CA ALA A 387 8.46 17.84 -4.67
C ALA A 387 8.66 18.84 -5.83
N LYS A 388 8.00 18.62 -6.98
CA LYS A 388 8.02 19.57 -8.10
C LYS A 388 7.32 20.90 -7.74
N ILE A 389 6.17 20.82 -7.07
CA ILE A 389 5.41 21.99 -6.60
C ILE A 389 6.20 22.75 -5.51
N HIS A 390 6.77 22.02 -4.55
CA HIS A 390 7.68 22.57 -3.54
C HIS A 390 8.86 23.32 -4.17
N ALA A 391 9.50 22.74 -5.19
CA ALA A 391 10.58 23.40 -5.94
C ALA A 391 10.12 24.70 -6.63
N TYR A 392 8.91 24.75 -7.19
CA TYR A 392 8.34 25.99 -7.72
C TYR A 392 8.04 27.03 -6.63
N ILE A 393 7.44 26.63 -5.51
CA ILE A 393 7.14 27.51 -4.36
C ILE A 393 8.43 28.16 -3.83
N ILE A 394 9.43 27.35 -3.47
CA ILE A 394 10.72 27.84 -2.95
C ILE A 394 11.42 28.76 -3.98
N SER A 395 11.37 28.40 -5.27
CA SER A 395 11.96 29.23 -6.33
C SER A 395 11.23 30.56 -6.55
N HIS A 396 9.91 30.59 -6.37
CA HIS A 396 9.09 31.80 -6.49
C HIS A 396 9.31 32.75 -5.30
N LEU A 397 9.29 32.23 -4.08
CA LEU A 397 9.65 32.99 -2.87
C LEU A 397 11.08 33.57 -2.99
N LYS A 398 12.02 32.80 -3.55
CA LYS A 398 13.38 33.26 -3.86
C LYS A 398 13.47 34.30 -4.98
N LYS A 399 12.51 34.32 -5.92
CA LYS A 399 12.37 35.29 -7.04
C LYS A 399 11.83 36.63 -6.54
N GLU A 400 10.93 36.63 -5.55
CA GLU A 400 10.37 37.84 -4.91
C GLU A 400 11.32 38.54 -3.93
N MET A 401 12.39 37.89 -3.46
CA MET A 401 13.30 38.48 -2.47
C MET A 401 14.24 39.56 -3.06
N PRO A 402 14.34 40.76 -2.44
CA PRO A 402 15.20 41.82 -2.93
C PRO A 402 16.69 41.48 -2.74
N ALA A 403 17.50 41.85 -3.72
CA ALA A 403 18.92 41.48 -3.75
C ALA A 403 19.77 42.13 -2.63
N ILE A 404 19.49 43.39 -2.30
CA ILE A 404 20.34 44.24 -1.43
C ILE A 404 19.62 44.62 -0.13
N MET A 405 18.71 45.60 -0.17
CA MET A 405 18.07 46.18 1.01
C MET A 405 16.63 45.65 1.22
N GLY A 406 16.13 45.72 2.45
CA GLY A 406 14.72 45.43 2.76
C GLY A 406 14.35 43.94 2.92
N LYS A 407 15.33 43.03 2.83
CA LYS A 407 15.14 41.56 2.88
C LYS A 407 14.21 41.09 4.01
N ALA A 408 14.43 41.53 5.25
CA ALA A 408 13.59 41.12 6.39
C ALA A 408 12.11 41.53 6.21
N LYS A 409 11.84 42.75 5.73
CA LYS A 409 10.47 43.24 5.47
C LYS A 409 9.82 42.49 4.29
N ALA A 410 10.60 42.15 3.26
CA ALA A 410 10.11 41.35 2.14
C ALA A 410 9.80 39.91 2.56
N GLN A 411 10.66 39.29 3.36
CA GLN A 411 10.43 37.94 3.91
C GLN A 411 9.18 37.91 4.80
N GLN A 412 8.97 38.90 5.67
CA GLN A 412 7.75 38.98 6.47
C GLN A 412 6.50 39.08 5.57
N ARG A 413 6.49 39.99 4.58
CA ARG A 413 5.40 40.09 3.58
C ARG A 413 5.09 38.76 2.88
N LEU A 414 6.12 37.96 2.57
CA LEU A 414 5.96 36.66 1.91
C LEU A 414 5.45 35.56 2.85
N LEU A 415 5.73 35.66 4.15
CA LEU A 415 5.16 34.77 5.18
C LEU A 415 3.70 35.12 5.47
N ASP A 416 3.39 36.42 5.56
CA ASP A 416 2.04 36.94 5.80
C ASP A 416 1.11 36.51 4.64
N ASN A 417 1.48 36.87 3.40
CA ASN A 417 0.69 36.64 2.18
C ASN A 417 0.96 35.27 1.51
N LEU A 418 1.45 34.26 2.23
CA LEU A 418 1.93 33.00 1.64
C LEU A 418 0.88 32.28 0.76
N GLU A 419 -0.40 32.37 1.11
CA GLU A 419 -1.53 31.85 0.33
C GLU A 419 -1.66 32.52 -1.05
N GLU A 420 -1.48 33.85 -1.12
CA GLU A 420 -1.46 34.57 -2.40
C GLU A 420 -0.26 34.16 -3.26
N GLU A 421 0.90 33.91 -2.65
CA GLU A 421 2.10 33.45 -3.35
C GLU A 421 1.90 32.03 -3.90
N PHE A 422 1.25 31.13 -3.15
CA PHE A 422 0.84 29.81 -3.65
C PHE A 422 -0.13 29.95 -4.82
N ALA A 423 -1.15 30.82 -4.71
CA ALA A 423 -2.10 31.09 -5.79
C ALA A 423 -1.46 31.77 -7.02
N LYS A 424 -0.31 32.46 -6.90
CA LYS A 424 0.50 32.91 -8.05
C LYS A 424 1.21 31.74 -8.70
N VAL A 425 1.93 30.92 -7.93
CA VAL A 425 2.63 29.71 -8.41
C VAL A 425 1.69 28.74 -9.12
N GLN A 426 0.49 28.53 -8.56
CA GLN A 426 -0.54 27.69 -9.16
C GLN A 426 -0.94 28.16 -10.57
N ARG A 427 -1.07 29.47 -10.77
CA ARG A 427 -1.43 30.08 -12.06
C ARG A 427 -0.26 30.16 -13.04
N GLU A 428 0.96 30.45 -12.57
CA GLU A 428 2.17 30.54 -13.41
C GLU A 428 2.55 29.18 -14.02
N PHE A 429 2.28 28.07 -13.32
CA PHE A 429 2.67 26.71 -13.74
C PHE A 429 1.47 25.75 -13.99
N HIS A 430 0.24 26.26 -14.01
CA HIS A 430 -1.01 25.51 -14.24
C HIS A 430 -1.17 24.25 -13.36
N LEU A 431 -0.93 24.39 -12.06
CA LEU A 431 -0.86 23.29 -11.11
C LEU A 431 -2.22 22.96 -10.45
N PRO A 432 -2.52 21.68 -10.12
CA PRO A 432 -3.71 21.32 -9.35
C PRO A 432 -3.65 21.86 -7.92
N ALA A 433 -4.72 22.50 -7.44
CA ALA A 433 -4.77 23.04 -6.07
C ALA A 433 -4.56 21.95 -5.00
N GLY A 434 -5.13 20.76 -5.20
CA GLY A 434 -5.04 19.64 -4.25
C GLY A 434 -3.66 18.98 -4.12
N ASP A 435 -2.68 19.37 -4.95
CA ASP A 435 -1.29 18.90 -4.83
C ASP A 435 -0.40 19.88 -4.00
N PHE A 436 -0.94 21.02 -3.53
CA PHE A 436 -0.20 21.99 -2.70
C PHE A 436 -0.16 21.58 -1.21
N PRO A 437 0.91 21.94 -0.48
CA PRO A 437 0.98 21.72 0.96
C PRO A 437 0.05 22.67 1.74
N ASN A 438 -0.28 22.32 2.99
CA ASN A 438 -0.99 23.25 3.89
C ASN A 438 -0.15 24.52 4.14
N VAL A 439 -0.79 25.68 4.03
CA VAL A 439 -0.13 27.00 4.10
C VAL A 439 0.39 27.29 5.50
N GLU A 440 -0.33 26.92 6.56
CA GLU A 440 0.02 27.21 7.95
C GLU A 440 1.29 26.47 8.36
N HIS A 441 1.31 25.15 8.15
CA HIS A 441 2.49 24.34 8.42
C HIS A 441 3.70 24.76 7.56
N PHE A 442 3.48 25.11 6.29
CA PHE A 442 4.55 25.63 5.44
C PHE A 442 5.07 26.96 5.95
N ARG A 443 4.20 27.87 6.41
CA ARG A 443 4.56 29.18 7.01
C ARG A 443 5.38 29.00 8.29
N GLU A 444 4.99 28.07 9.15
CA GLU A 444 5.72 27.71 10.38
C GLU A 444 7.15 27.27 10.05
N VAL A 445 7.32 26.27 9.19
CA VAL A 445 8.65 25.78 8.79
C VAL A 445 9.45 26.88 8.07
N LEU A 446 8.83 27.60 7.13
CA LEU A 446 9.47 28.66 6.34
C LEU A 446 10.03 29.79 7.21
N SER A 447 9.39 30.07 8.36
CA SER A 447 9.84 31.12 9.29
C SER A 447 11.25 30.87 9.84
N GLY A 448 11.68 29.61 9.93
CA GLY A 448 13.04 29.22 10.36
C GLY A 448 14.14 29.46 9.31
N TYR A 449 13.79 29.83 8.08
CA TYR A 449 14.74 29.96 6.96
C TYR A 449 14.91 31.42 6.51
N SER A 450 16.07 31.72 5.92
CA SER A 450 16.33 32.99 5.23
C SER A 450 15.96 32.78 3.76
N ILE A 451 14.86 33.37 3.27
CA ILE A 451 14.35 33.08 1.91
C ILE A 451 15.37 33.48 0.82
N ASP A 452 16.22 34.47 1.11
CA ASP A 452 17.31 34.87 0.22
C ASP A 452 18.47 33.85 0.13
N LYS A 453 18.51 32.81 0.96
CA LYS A 453 19.48 31.70 0.88
C LYS A 453 18.98 30.49 0.10
N PHE A 454 17.75 30.49 -0.40
CA PHE A 454 17.25 29.42 -1.26
C PHE A 454 17.82 29.46 -2.68
N GLU A 455 17.78 28.31 -3.34
CA GLU A 455 18.17 28.14 -4.74
C GLU A 455 17.13 28.75 -5.69
N LYS A 456 17.60 29.28 -6.83
CA LYS A 456 16.72 29.67 -7.95
C LYS A 456 16.17 28.42 -8.66
N LEU A 457 15.13 28.56 -9.47
CA LEU A 457 14.60 27.46 -10.27
C LEU A 457 15.68 26.92 -11.23
N LYS A 458 15.81 25.58 -11.29
CA LYS A 458 16.74 24.87 -12.17
C LYS A 458 15.93 24.04 -13.18
N PRO A 459 15.58 24.57 -14.36
CA PRO A 459 14.69 23.90 -15.32
C PRO A 459 15.12 22.48 -15.70
N LYS A 460 16.42 22.18 -15.71
CA LYS A 460 16.95 20.82 -15.97
C LYS A 460 16.52 19.78 -14.93
N MET A 461 16.32 20.16 -13.66
CA MET A 461 15.88 19.25 -12.60
C MET A 461 14.36 19.04 -12.65
N ILE A 462 13.61 20.10 -12.99
CA ILE A 462 12.17 20.02 -13.27
C ILE A 462 11.93 19.08 -14.47
N GLN A 463 12.60 19.32 -15.60
CA GLN A 463 12.51 18.46 -16.78
C GLN A 463 12.89 17.01 -16.49
N ALA A 464 13.89 16.75 -15.64
CA ALA A 464 14.25 15.39 -15.26
C ALA A 464 13.14 14.65 -14.46
N VAL A 465 12.32 15.37 -13.69
CA VAL A 465 11.15 14.81 -12.99
C VAL A 465 9.94 14.72 -13.91
N ASP A 466 9.78 15.63 -14.86
CA ASP A 466 8.72 15.57 -15.88
C ASP A 466 8.95 14.45 -16.91
N ASP A 467 10.21 14.23 -17.34
CA ASP A 467 10.61 13.10 -18.17
C ASP A 467 10.37 11.77 -17.43
N MET A 468 10.70 11.72 -16.14
CA MET A 468 10.48 10.56 -15.27
C MET A 468 8.99 10.20 -15.18
N LEU A 469 8.14 11.20 -14.93
CA LEU A 469 6.68 11.03 -14.79
C LEU A 469 6.00 10.71 -16.13
N GLY A 470 6.39 11.41 -17.21
CA GLY A 470 5.75 11.31 -18.51
C GLY A 470 6.20 10.11 -19.36
N TYR A 471 7.42 9.62 -19.16
CA TYR A 471 8.02 8.58 -20.01
C TYR A 471 8.66 7.43 -19.24
N GLU A 472 9.52 7.70 -18.25
CA GLU A 472 10.34 6.62 -17.65
C GLU A 472 9.53 5.68 -16.75
N ILE A 473 8.61 6.18 -15.93
CA ILE A 473 7.68 5.35 -15.15
C ILE A 473 6.72 4.58 -16.09
N PRO A 474 6.07 5.21 -17.11
CA PRO A 474 5.31 4.46 -18.11
C PRO A 474 6.10 3.42 -18.92
N GLU A 475 7.40 3.60 -19.18
CA GLU A 475 8.25 2.59 -19.83
C GLU A 475 8.60 1.45 -18.85
N LEU A 476 8.84 1.76 -17.57
CA LEU A 476 9.08 0.78 -16.50
C LEU A 476 7.87 -0.16 -16.32
N LEU A 477 6.66 0.39 -16.16
CA LEU A 477 5.42 -0.36 -15.92
C LEU A 477 4.94 -1.15 -17.15
N LYS A 478 5.40 -0.80 -18.36
CA LYS A 478 5.18 -1.61 -19.57
C LYS A 478 6.16 -2.78 -19.69
N ARG A 479 7.34 -2.67 -19.07
CA ARG A 479 8.42 -3.66 -19.16
C ARG A 479 8.37 -4.69 -18.04
N PHE A 480 8.04 -4.26 -16.83
CA PHE A 480 7.88 -5.14 -15.66
C PHE A 480 6.41 -5.12 -15.24
N ARG A 481 5.80 -6.31 -15.13
CA ARG A 481 4.50 -6.47 -14.46
C ARG A 481 4.67 -6.38 -12.96
N ASN A 482 3.55 -6.27 -12.23
CA ASN A 482 3.57 -6.48 -10.79
C ASN A 482 4.03 -7.94 -10.56
N PRO A 483 5.05 -8.22 -9.72
CA PRO A 483 5.56 -9.59 -9.54
C PRO A 483 4.54 -10.54 -8.89
N TYR A 484 3.40 -9.99 -8.46
CA TYR A 484 2.27 -10.67 -7.83
C TYR A 484 1.02 -10.76 -8.74
N ASP A 485 1.16 -10.52 -10.06
CA ASP A 485 0.09 -10.60 -11.07
C ASP A 485 -0.32 -12.02 -11.50
#